data_AF-A0A527GGL6-F1
#
_entry.id   AF-A0A527GGL6-F1
#
_cell.length_a   1.000
_cell.length_b   1.000
_cell.length_c   1.000
_cell.angle_alpha   90.00
_cell.angle_beta   90.00
_cell.angle_gamma   90.00
#
_symmetry.space_group_name_H-M   'P 1'
#
loop_
_entity.id
_entity.type
_entity.pdbx_description
1 polymer ?
#
loop_
_entity_poly.entity_id
_entity_poly.type
_entity_poly.pdbx_seq_one_letter_code
_entity_poly.pdbx_strand_id
1 'polypeptide(L)'
;LVMYPIYAYGSDEQRKKYLPKLASGEWIGCFGLTEPDAGSDPGGMKTRAEKTANGYKLSGSKMWISNAPVADVFVVWAKLKG
;
A
#
# COMPACT_ATOMS: atom_id res chain seq x y z
N LEU A 1 0.53 -0.40 -11.28
CA LEU A 1 0.40 -1.33 -10.13
C LEU A 1 -0.55 -0.83 -9.04
N VAL A 2 -0.52 0.44 -8.62
CA VAL A 2 -1.43 0.94 -7.56
C VAL A 2 -2.85 1.30 -8.02
N MET A 3 -3.05 1.68 -9.29
CA MET A 3 -4.37 2.13 -9.77
C MET A 3 -5.40 1.01 -9.76
N TYR A 4 -5.02 -0.22 -10.15
CA TYR A 4 -5.96 -1.35 -10.20
C TYR A 4 -6.56 -1.71 -8.83
N PRO A 5 -5.80 -1.93 -7.75
CA PRO A 5 -6.41 -2.24 -6.45
C PRO A 5 -7.28 -1.10 -5.92
N ILE A 6 -6.93 0.17 -6.18
CA ILE A 6 -7.79 1.31 -5.83
C ILE A 6 -9.09 1.29 -6.64
N TYR A 7 -9.01 1.03 -7.95
CA TYR A 7 -10.17 0.93 -8.83
C TYR A 7 -11.06 -0.26 -8.50
N ALA A 8 -10.50 -1.44 -8.22
CA ALA A 8 -11.26 -2.66 -8.00
C ALA A 8 -11.87 -2.73 -6.59
N TYR A 9 -11.12 -2.28 -5.57
CA TYR A 9 -11.46 -2.54 -4.16
C TYR A 9 -11.61 -1.27 -3.31
N GLY A 10 -11.21 -0.11 -3.83
CA GLY A 10 -11.38 1.15 -3.12
C GLY A 10 -12.82 1.66 -3.15
N SER A 11 -13.18 2.47 -2.15
CA SER A 11 -14.45 3.20 -2.12
C SER A 11 -14.53 4.25 -3.23
N ASP A 12 -15.72 4.76 -3.52
CA ASP A 12 -15.91 5.81 -4.52
C ASP A 12 -15.12 7.08 -4.17
N GLU A 13 -15.02 7.42 -2.89
CA GLU A 13 -14.21 8.54 -2.41
C GLU A 13 -12.72 8.31 -2.67
N GLN A 14 -12.22 7.09 -2.43
CA GLN A 14 -10.83 6.74 -2.72
C GLN A 14 -10.55 6.80 -4.22
N ARG A 15 -11.44 6.25 -5.05
CA ARG A 15 -11.32 6.29 -6.52
C ARG A 15 -11.26 7.73 -7.02
N LYS A 16 -12.21 8.58 -6.60
CA LYS A 16 -12.27 10.00 -6.99
C LYS A 16 -11.05 10.79 -6.51
N LYS A 17 -10.51 10.48 -5.33
CA LYS A 17 -9.35 11.17 -4.77
C LYS A 17 -8.04 10.79 -5.46
N TYR A 18 -7.78 9.50 -5.67
CA TYR A 18 -6.45 9.02 -6.08
C TYR A 18 -6.32 8.79 -7.59
N LEU A 19 -7.33 8.21 -8.24
CA LEU A 19 -7.19 7.74 -9.62
C LEU A 19 -6.93 8.87 -10.64
N PRO A 20 -7.58 10.05 -10.58
CA PRO A 20 -7.33 11.11 -11.56
C PRO A 20 -5.87 11.57 -11.58
N LYS A 21 -5.25 11.74 -10.40
CA LYS A 21 -3.86 12.20 -10.26
C LYS A 21 -2.83 11.12 -10.63
N LEU A 22 -3.15 9.86 -10.33
CA LEU A 22 -2.33 8.73 -10.76
C LEU A 22 -2.44 8.52 -12.29
N ALA A 23 -3.60 8.76 -12.88
CA ALA A 23 -3.83 8.63 -14.32
C ALA A 23 -3.17 9.77 -15.12
N SER A 24 -3.15 10.99 -14.58
CA SER A 24 -2.48 12.13 -15.21
C SER A 24 -0.95 12.08 -15.08
N GLY A 25 -0.42 11.26 -14.17
CA GLY A 25 1.01 11.23 -13.83
C GLY A 25 1.45 12.35 -12.88
N GLU A 26 0.52 13.16 -12.36
CA GLU A 26 0.81 14.13 -11.29
C GLU A 26 1.30 13.44 -10.02
N TRP A 27 0.74 12.26 -9.71
CA TRP A 27 1.16 11.45 -8.58
C TRP A 27 1.84 10.16 -9.01
N ILE A 28 2.91 9.82 -8.29
CA ILE A 28 3.64 8.57 -8.44
C ILE A 28 3.16 7.59 -7.36
N GLY A 29 2.85 6.37 -7.78
CA GLY A 29 2.44 5.31 -6.87
C GLY A 29 3.51 4.23 -6.67
N CYS A 30 3.50 3.59 -5.50
CA CYS A 30 4.29 2.40 -5.24
C CYS A 30 3.50 1.31 -4.49
N PHE A 31 3.93 0.07 -4.64
CA PHE A 31 3.24 -1.11 -4.10
C PHE A 31 4.14 -1.86 -3.11
N GLY A 32 3.83 -1.74 -1.82
CA GLY A 32 4.60 -2.27 -0.70
C GLY A 32 4.14 -3.67 -0.26
N LEU A 33 4.60 -4.71 -0.96
CA LEU A 33 4.30 -6.11 -0.62
C LEU A 33 5.50 -6.80 0.06
N THR A 34 6.60 -6.91 -0.67
CA THR A 34 7.81 -7.65 -0.29
C THR A 34 8.48 -7.11 0.97
N GLU A 35 8.94 -8.02 1.82
CA GLU A 35 9.72 -7.75 3.03
C GLU A 35 11.08 -8.44 2.95
N PRO A 36 12.06 -8.05 3.80
CA PRO A 36 13.38 -8.68 3.80
C PRO A 36 13.34 -10.22 3.90
N ASP A 37 12.42 -10.74 4.73
CA ASP A 37 12.27 -12.17 4.98
C ASP A 37 11.09 -12.82 4.23
N ALA A 38 10.36 -12.05 3.41
CA ALA A 38 9.13 -12.51 2.74
C ALA A 38 9.00 -11.89 1.34
N GLY A 39 9.54 -12.60 0.34
CA GLY A 39 9.42 -12.29 -1.09
C GLY A 39 8.40 -13.19 -1.80
N SER A 40 8.80 -14.41 -2.12
CA SER A 40 7.95 -15.40 -2.80
C SER A 40 6.79 -15.89 -1.95
N ASP A 41 6.95 -15.88 -0.62
CA ASP A 41 5.87 -16.13 0.35
C ASP A 41 5.45 -14.80 1.01
N PRO A 42 4.55 -14.02 0.39
CA PRO A 42 4.00 -12.82 1.02
C PRO A 42 3.12 -13.16 2.24
N GLY A 43 2.59 -14.39 2.30
CA GLY A 43 1.82 -14.88 3.45
C GLY A 43 2.66 -14.91 4.73
N GLY A 44 3.99 -15.03 4.63
CA GLY A 44 4.94 -14.97 5.74
C GLY A 44 5.17 -13.58 6.35
N MET A 45 4.59 -12.50 5.80
CA MET A 45 4.95 -11.13 6.17
C MET A 45 4.79 -10.80 7.68
N LYS A 46 5.73 -10.00 8.18
CA LYS A 46 5.84 -9.54 9.58
C LYS A 46 5.21 -8.16 9.79
N THR A 47 5.03 -7.34 8.75
CA THR A 47 4.32 -6.05 8.92
C THR A 47 2.91 -6.27 9.50
N ARG A 48 2.56 -5.47 10.50
CA ARG A 48 1.27 -5.49 11.19
C ARG A 48 0.52 -4.18 11.04
N ALA A 49 -0.79 -4.28 10.90
CA ALA A 49 -1.76 -3.20 10.99
C ALA A 49 -2.60 -3.39 12.25
N GLU A 50 -2.39 -2.55 13.25
CA GLU A 50 -3.13 -2.55 14.51
C GLU A 50 -4.24 -1.51 14.45
N LYS A 51 -5.50 -1.90 14.71
CA LYS A 51 -6.64 -0.97 14.68
C LYS A 51 -6.51 0.03 15.84
N THR A 52 -6.78 1.28 15.54
CA THR A 52 -6.79 2.40 16.48
C THR A 52 -8.15 3.11 16.41
N ALA A 53 -8.37 4.14 17.22
CA ALA A 53 -9.59 4.95 17.18
C ALA A 53 -9.83 5.60 15.79
N ASN A 54 -8.76 5.99 15.08
CA ASN A 54 -8.84 6.82 13.87
C ASN A 54 -8.27 6.13 12.61
N GLY A 55 -8.02 4.83 12.64
CA GLY A 55 -7.40 4.10 11.53
C GLY A 55 -6.51 2.97 12.00
N TYR A 56 -5.35 2.78 11.37
CA TYR A 56 -4.40 1.71 11.71
C TYR A 56 -3.01 2.26 12.02
N LYS A 57 -2.36 1.70 13.04
CA LYS A 57 -0.92 1.85 13.26
C LYS A 57 -0.21 0.75 12.48
N LEU A 58 0.67 1.14 11.55
CA LEU A 58 1.52 0.21 10.80
C LEU A 58 2.87 0.05 11.50
N SER A 59 3.37 -1.18 11.59
CA SER A 59 4.69 -1.49 12.15
C SER A 59 5.33 -2.65 11.39
N GLY A 60 6.50 -2.41 10.80
CA GLY A 60 7.22 -3.36 9.95
C GLY A 60 8.14 -2.65 8.98
N SER A 61 8.66 -3.38 7.99
CA SER A 61 9.50 -2.85 6.93
C SER A 61 9.19 -3.55 5.60
N LYS A 62 9.37 -2.83 4.50
CA LYS A 62 9.25 -3.33 3.13
C LYS A 62 10.59 -3.21 2.43
N MET A 63 10.86 -4.09 1.47
CA MET A 63 12.13 -4.13 0.74
C MET A 63 11.87 -4.23 -0.76
N TRP A 64 12.75 -3.63 -1.57
CA TRP A 64 12.67 -3.63 -3.04
C TRP A 64 11.42 -2.95 -3.61
N ILE A 65 10.95 -1.88 -2.98
CA ILE A 65 9.74 -1.19 -3.41
C ILE A 65 10.09 -0.11 -4.45
N SER A 66 9.79 -0.40 -5.72
CA SER A 66 9.96 0.56 -6.82
C SER A 66 9.21 1.86 -6.53
N ASN A 67 9.85 2.99 -6.83
CA ASN A 67 9.36 4.35 -6.63
C ASN A 67 9.17 4.80 -5.17
N ALA A 68 9.44 3.97 -4.16
CA ALA A 68 9.21 4.34 -2.76
C ALA A 68 9.82 5.69 -2.34
N PRO A 69 11.04 6.09 -2.77
CA PRO A 69 11.60 7.39 -2.37
C PRO A 69 10.87 8.61 -2.94
N VAL A 70 10.06 8.44 -3.99
CA VAL A 70 9.43 9.54 -4.75
C VAL A 70 7.91 9.40 -4.87
N ALA A 71 7.31 8.39 -4.25
CA ALA A 71 5.87 8.11 -4.39
C ALA A 71 5.04 9.03 -3.49
N ASP A 72 3.92 9.50 -4.03
CA ASP A 72 2.88 10.22 -3.30
C ASP A 72 1.87 9.27 -2.64
N VAL A 73 1.67 8.08 -3.24
CA VAL A 73 0.67 7.11 -2.81
C VAL A 73 1.27 5.71 -2.69
N PHE A 74 1.08 5.11 -1.52
CA PHE A 74 1.54 3.76 -1.19
C PHE A 74 0.34 2.84 -1.03
N VAL A 75 0.31 1.74 -1.77
CA VAL A 75 -0.55 0.58 -1.45
C VAL A 75 0.31 -0.42 -0.69
N VAL A 76 0.06 -0.58 0.60
CA VAL A 76 0.89 -1.41 1.50
C VAL A 76 0.09 -2.61 1.99
N TRP A 77 0.68 -3.79 1.88
CA TRP A 77 0.13 -4.99 2.50
C TRP A 77 0.67 -5.17 3.92
N ALA A 78 -0.23 -5.49 4.84
CA ALA A 78 0.06 -5.78 6.23
C ALA A 78 -0.93 -6.80 6.77
N LYS A 79 -0.51 -7.65 7.72
CA LYS A 79 -1.44 -8.51 8.44
C LYS A 79 -2.17 -7.69 9.50
N LEU A 80 -3.49 -7.86 9.60
CA LEU A 80 -4.23 -7.31 10.74
C LEU A 80 -3.70 -7.93 12.03
N LYS A 81 -3.42 -7.09 13.02
CA LYS A 81 -3.16 -7.54 14.39
C LYS A 81 -4.53 -7.82 15.01
N GLY A 82 -4.83 -9.10 15.24
CA GLY A 82 -5.99 -9.55 15.99
C GLY A 82 -5.84 -9.26 17.47
#